data_AF-F0Z9H7-F1
#
_entry.id   AF-F0Z9H7-F1
#
_cell.length_a   1.000
_cell.length_b   1.000
_cell.length_c   1.000
_cell.angle_alpha   90.00
_cell.angle_beta   90.00
_cell.angle_gamma   90.00
#
_symmetry.space_group_name_H-M   'P 1'
#
loop_
_entity.id
_entity.type
_entity.pdbx_description
1 polymer ?
#
loop_
_entity_poly.entity_id
_entity_poly.type
_entity_poly.pdbx_seq_one_letter_code
_entity_poly.pdbx_strand_id
1 'polypeptide(L)' 'MCNKFEKSIFPKCAQENPNISFIIVNIDKLYDLPQAKTVSSLPFFKAYKNQNQIAEYAGSDENRFEELVLTLKSS' A
#
# COMPACT_ATOMS: atom_id res chain seq x y z
N MET A 1 6.96 -10.18 -11.08
CA MET A 1 5.62 -9.57 -11.30
C MET A 1 5.24 -8.51 -10.23
N CYS A 2 6.19 -7.89 -9.49
CA CYS A 2 5.90 -6.73 -8.61
C CYS A 2 6.23 -5.34 -9.23
N ASN A 3 6.85 -5.29 -10.42
CA ASN A 3 7.41 -4.05 -10.99
C ASN A 3 6.38 -3.01 -11.47
N LYS A 4 5.09 -3.36 -11.66
CA LYS A 4 4.10 -2.45 -12.25
C LYS A 4 3.64 -1.37 -11.27
N PHE A 5 3.36 -1.76 -10.03
CA PHE A 5 2.94 -0.83 -8.97
C PHE A 5 4.06 0.12 -8.58
N GLU A 6 5.26 -0.41 -8.34
CA GLU A 6 6.44 0.36 -7.95
C GLU A 6 6.87 1.39 -9.01
N LYS A 7 6.83 1.04 -10.30
CA LYS A 7 7.36 1.92 -11.36
C LYS A 7 6.35 2.90 -11.96
N SER A 8 5.05 2.61 -11.90
CA SER A 8 4.04 3.38 -12.64
C SER A 8 2.97 3.96 -11.72
N ILE A 9 2.32 3.10 -10.93
CA ILE A 9 1.14 3.50 -10.15
C ILE A 9 1.54 4.33 -8.94
N PHE A 10 2.59 3.92 -8.22
CA PHE A 10 3.04 4.60 -7.00
C PHE A 10 3.51 6.03 -7.25
N PRO A 11 4.41 6.29 -8.23
CA PRO A 11 4.85 7.66 -8.53
C PRO A 11 3.69 8.55 -8.97
N LYS A 12 2.78 8.03 -9.80
CA LYS A 12 1.59 8.77 -10.26
C LYS A 12 0.68 9.14 -9.10
N CYS A 13 0.32 8.17 -8.25
CA CYS A 13 -0.52 8.42 -7.09
C CYS A 13 0.15 9.33 -6.06
N ALA A 14 1.48 9.25 -5.88
CA ALA A 14 2.21 10.16 -5.00
C ALA A 14 2.20 11.60 -5.52
N GLN A 15 2.34 11.80 -6.84
CA GLN A 15 2.23 13.12 -7.47
C GLN A 15 0.82 13.71 -7.34
N GLU A 16 -0.23 12.89 -7.55
CA GLU A 16 -1.62 13.32 -7.43
C GLU A 16 -2.07 13.55 -5.98
N ASN A 17 -1.36 12.97 -4.99
CA ASN A 17 -1.75 12.97 -3.59
C ASN A 17 -0.54 13.30 -2.68
N PRO A 18 -0.05 14.54 -2.67
CA PRO A 18 1.14 14.93 -1.89
C PRO A 18 0.95 14.77 -0.37
N ASN A 19 -0.30 14.71 0.11
CA ASN A 19 -0.62 14.48 1.52
C ASN A 19 -0.56 13.00 1.95
N ILE A 20 -0.39 12.08 0.99
CA ILE A 20 -0.32 10.64 1.25
C ILE A 20 1.11 10.17 0.99
N SER A 21 1.73 9.58 2.01
CA SER A 21 3.05 8.98 1.88
C SER A 21 2.94 7.53 1.44
N PHE A 22 3.51 7.21 0.27
CA PHE A 22 3.61 5.85 -0.25
C PHE A 22 4.96 5.25 0.14
N ILE A 23 4.96 4.18 0.92
CA ILE A 23 6.17 3.54 1.42
C ILE A 23 6.24 2.12 0.87
N ILE A 24 7.36 1.79 0.21
CA ILE A 24 7.65 0.44 -0.24
C ILE A 24 8.50 -0.24 0.82
N VAL A 25 8.03 -1.40 1.27
CA VAL A 25 8.64 -2.14 2.37
C VAL A 25 9.03 -3.53 1.89
N ASN A 26 10.26 -3.93 2.18
CA ASN A 26 10.73 -5.29 1.92
C ASN A 26 10.39 -6.18 3.13
N ILE A 27 9.45 -7.12 2.94
CA ILE A 27 8.99 -8.02 3.99
C ILE A 27 10.07 -9.02 4.44
N ASP A 28 11.00 -9.42 3.55
CA ASP A 28 12.07 -10.37 3.88
C ASP A 28 13.03 -9.78 4.91
N LYS A 29 13.16 -8.45 4.95
CA LYS A 29 13.98 -7.73 5.93
C LYS A 29 13.26 -7.47 7.26
N LEU A 30 11.95 -7.70 7.32
CA LEU A 30 11.09 -7.36 8.46
C LEU A 30 10.34 -8.59 9.00
N TYR A 31 10.92 -9.77 8.88
CA TYR A 31 10.33 -11.04 9.32
C TYR A 31 9.92 -11.08 10.80
N ASP A 32 10.53 -10.23 11.63
CA ASP A 32 10.20 -10.09 13.06
C ASP A 32 8.90 -9.33 13.32
N LEU A 33 8.42 -8.53 12.36
CA LEU A 33 7.19 -7.77 12.50
C LEU A 33 5.97 -8.67 12.33
N PRO A 34 4.98 -8.63 13.25
CA PRO A 34 3.71 -9.34 13.09
C PRO A 34 3.03 -9.01 11.76
N GLN A 35 3.17 -7.76 11.30
CA GLN A 35 2.60 -7.26 10.06
C GLN A 35 3.17 -7.94 8.82
N ALA A 36 4.43 -8.39 8.85
CA ALA A 36 5.04 -9.14 7.76
C ALA A 36 4.53 -10.58 7.75
N LYS A 37 4.29 -11.17 8.93
CA LYS A 37 3.76 -12.54 9.07
C LYS A 37 2.32 -12.69 8.57
N THR A 38 1.54 -11.60 8.54
CA THR A 38 0.18 -11.62 7.98
C THR A 38 0.13 -11.53 6.45
N VAL A 39 1.27 -11.24 5.79
CA VAL A 39 1.32 -11.13 4.33
C VAL A 39 1.43 -12.52 3.72
N SER A 40 0.31 -13.04 3.23
CA SER A 40 0.23 -14.34 2.57
C SER A 40 0.44 -14.27 1.05
N SER A 41 0.32 -13.09 0.45
CA SER A 41 0.40 -12.90 -1.01
C SER A 41 0.93 -11.53 -1.35
N LEU A 42 1.85 -11.46 -2.32
CA LEU A 42 2.40 -10.21 -2.85
C LEU A 42 1.81 -9.93 -4.25
N PRO A 43 1.51 -8.66 -4.58
CA PRO A 43 1.70 -7.46 -3.75
C PRO A 43 0.64 -7.32 -2.63
N PHE A 44 1.06 -6.73 -1.51
CA PHE A 44 0.22 -6.46 -0.34
C PHE A 44 0.31 -4.99 0.04
N PHE A 45 -0.82 -4.36 0.32
CA PHE A 45 -0.95 -2.95 0.64
C PHE A 45 -1.65 -2.77 2.00
N LYS A 46 -1.12 -1.87 2.82
CA LYS A 46 -1.72 -1.46 4.10
C LYS A 46 -1.91 0.05 4.11
N ALA A 47 -3.11 0.50 4.42
CA ALA A 47 -3.42 1.91 4.60
C ALA A 47 -3.43 2.27 6.09
N TYR A 48 -2.63 3.26 6.44
CA TYR A 48 -2.56 3.82 7.79
C TYR A 48 -3.01 5.27 7.76
N LYS A 49 -3.84 5.66 8.74
CA LYS A 49 -4.25 7.04 8.95
C LYS A 49 -4.28 7.32 10.45
N ASN A 50 -3.66 8.43 10.87
CA ASN A 50 -3.53 8.81 12.29
C ASN A 50 -3.01 7.66 13.17
N GLN A 51 -1.97 6.94 12.70
CA GLN A 51 -1.36 5.78 13.37
C GLN A 51 -2.26 4.53 13.48
N ASN A 52 -3.48 4.56 12.94
CA ASN A 52 -4.37 3.40 12.91
C ASN A 52 -4.40 2.77 11.51
N GLN A 53 -4.39 1.44 11.46
CA GLN A 53 -4.64 0.72 10.21
C GLN A 53 -6.13 0.84 9.86
N ILE A 54 -6.45 1.44 8.72
CA ILE A 54 -7.85 1.64 8.30
C ILE A 54 -8.29 0.63 7.24
N ALA A 55 -7.35 0.08 6.47
CA ALA A 55 -7.63 -0.89 5.43
C ALA A 55 -6.37 -1.70 5.08
N GLU A 56 -6.58 -2.90 4.56
CA GLU A 56 -5.55 -3.75 3.97
C GLU A 56 -6.08 -4.42 2.70
N TYR A 57 -5.19 -4.61 1.74
CA TYR A 57 -5.54 -5.20 0.45
C TYR A 57 -4.39 -6.06 -0.06
N ALA A 58 -4.67 -7.31 -0.41
CA ALA A 58 -3.73 -8.22 -1.03
C ALA A 58 -4.17 -8.50 -2.47
N GLY A 59 -3.28 -8.28 -3.43
CA GLY A 59 -3.56 -8.50 -4.84
C GLY A 59 -3.10 -7.36 -5.73
N SER A 60 -3.16 -7.59 -7.04
CA SER A 60 -2.67 -6.67 -8.06
C SER A 60 -3.79 -5.90 -8.77
N ASP A 61 -4.98 -5.77 -8.18
CA ASP A 61 -6.11 -5.02 -8.76
C ASP A 61 -5.91 -3.52 -8.55
N GLU A 62 -5.82 -2.79 -9.66
CA GLU A 62 -5.59 -1.35 -9.68
C GLU A 62 -6.82 -0.59 -9.16
N ASN A 63 -8.04 -1.07 -9.43
CA ASN A 63 -9.26 -0.40 -8.98
C ASN A 63 -9.38 -0.43 -7.45
N ARG A 64 -9.07 -1.59 -6.85
CA ARG A 64 -9.07 -1.75 -5.38
C ARG A 64 -8.00 -0.88 -4.72
N PHE A 65 -6.84 -0.73 -5.37
CA PHE A 65 -5.80 0.17 -4.89
C PHE A 65 -6.24 1.64 -4.96
N GLU A 66 -6.88 2.07 -6.05
CA GLU A 66 -7.41 3.42 -6.18
C GLU A 66 -8.52 3.70 -5.15
N GLU A 67 -9.42 2.77 -4.89
CA GLU A 67 -10.43 2.85 -3.82
C GLU A 67 -9.80 3.07 -2.44
N LEU A 68 -8.70 2.36 -2.14
CA LEU A 68 -7.94 2.50 -0.90
C LEU A 68 -7.36 3.93 -0.76
N VAL A 69 -6.81 4.48 -1.84
CA VAL A 69 -6.27 5.84 -1.88
C VAL A 69 -7.39 6.88 -1.74
N LEU A 70 -8.54 6.70 -2.41
CA LEU A 70 -9.70 7.57 -2.28
C LEU A 70 -10.25 7.62 -0.85
N THR A 71 -10.24 6.47 -0.17
CA THR A 71 -10.61 6.36 1.25
C THR A 71 -9.67 7.16 2.16
N LEU A 72 -8.37 7.15 1.86
CA LEU A 72 -7.39 7.95 2.60
C LEU A 72 -7.58 9.47 2.38
N LYS A 73 -7.98 9.88 1.17
CA LYS A 73 -8.23 11.29 0.81
C LYS A 73 -9.48 11.89 1.44
N SER A 74 -10.55 11.12 1.60
CA SER A 74 -11.89 11.65 1.90
C SER A 74 -12.19 11.83 3.40
N SER A 75 -11.20 11.98 4.27
CA SER A 75 -11.40 12.26 5.70
C SER A 75 -10.39 13.23 6.27
#